data_AF-A0A8C6D6X0-F1
#
_entry.id   AF-A0A8C6D6X0-F1
#
_cell.length_a   1.000
_cell.length_b   1.000
_cell.length_c   1.000
_cell.angle_alpha   90.00
_cell.angle_beta   90.00
_cell.angle_gamma   90.00
#
_symmetry.space_group_name_H-M   'P 1'
#
loop_
_entity.id
_entity.type
_entity.pdbx_description
1 polymer ?
#
loop_
_entity_poly.entity_id
_entity_poly.type
_entity_poly.pdbx_seq_one_letter_code
_entity_poly.pdbx_strand_id
1 'polypeptide(L)'
;GRARARGRGVSGGPRGPGRPRGDAGADARPVSSRLLRARRTQPRDARRRASLLSFWGLVPVRAEPLRKKKKVDPKKDQAAKERLKKRIRRLEKATQELIPIEDFIIPVKFLNQARQRPPVELPFEESERRALLLKKWSLYKQREHEQERAAIASLLEAQREALQELELTDPELHAEATKRDPSLFPFERQGPDYTPPIANYQPPEGRYQDITKVYTQVEFKR
;
A
#
# COMPACT_ATOMS: atom_id res chain seq x y z
N GLY A 1 3.79 -41.94 17.20
CA GLY A 1 3.06 -41.37 18.36
C GLY A 1 2.33 -40.11 17.92
N ARG A 2 1.04 -40.01 18.24
CA ARG A 2 0.14 -38.89 17.92
C ARG A 2 0.32 -37.73 18.90
N ALA A 3 0.22 -36.48 18.43
CA ALA A 3 -0.42 -35.34 19.10
C ALA A 3 -0.45 -34.16 18.11
N ARG A 4 -1.55 -33.85 17.40
CA ARG A 4 -2.70 -33.01 17.81
C ARG A 4 -2.31 -31.68 18.47
N ALA A 5 -2.37 -30.60 17.70
CA ALA A 5 -2.66 -29.26 18.22
C ALA A 5 -4.06 -28.83 17.74
N ARG A 6 -4.92 -28.45 18.69
CA ARG A 6 -6.25 -27.87 18.52
C ARG A 6 -6.19 -26.39 18.89
N GLY A 7 -6.97 -25.56 18.21
CA GLY A 7 -7.46 -24.24 18.65
C GLY A 7 -8.27 -23.64 17.49
N ARG A 8 -9.63 -23.61 17.49
CA ARG A 8 -10.53 -22.65 18.21
C ARG A 8 -9.90 -21.25 18.20
N GLY A 9 -10.32 -20.24 17.43
CA GLY A 9 -11.65 -19.86 16.97
C GLY A 9 -12.27 -18.89 17.98
N VAL A 10 -12.57 -17.63 17.59
CA VAL A 10 -13.73 -16.79 17.98
C VAL A 10 -13.51 -15.28 17.66
N SER A 11 -14.56 -14.69 17.05
CA SER A 11 -15.06 -13.29 17.00
C SER A 11 -14.09 -12.11 16.78
N GLY A 12 -14.35 -11.14 15.91
CA GLY A 12 -15.63 -10.46 15.68
C GLY A 12 -15.60 -9.08 16.35
N GLY A 13 -15.39 -8.01 15.58
CA GLY A 13 -15.33 -6.62 16.05
C GLY A 13 -15.81 -5.61 14.99
N PRO A 14 -16.30 -4.43 15.38
CA PRO A 14 -17.57 -3.91 14.86
C PRO A 14 -17.48 -2.84 13.76
N ARG A 15 -18.64 -2.66 13.11
CA ARG A 15 -18.96 -1.66 12.09
C ARG A 15 -19.10 -0.27 12.70
N GLY A 16 -18.54 0.74 12.04
CA GLY A 16 -18.72 2.15 12.39
C GLY A 16 -20.12 2.70 12.07
N PRO A 17 -20.58 3.75 12.78
CA PRO A 17 -21.94 4.27 12.69
C PRO A 17 -22.17 5.22 11.51
N GLY A 18 -23.39 5.16 10.97
CA GLY A 18 -23.90 6.07 9.93
C GLY A 18 -24.29 7.43 10.49
N ARG A 19 -24.25 8.44 9.61
CA ARG A 19 -24.72 9.82 9.84
C ARG A 19 -26.19 9.97 9.40
N PRO A 20 -27.04 10.70 10.13
CA PRO A 20 -28.39 11.05 9.66
C PRO A 20 -28.52 12.50 9.15
N ARG A 21 -29.43 12.62 8.16
CA ARG A 21 -30.44 13.67 7.87
C ARG A 21 -30.10 15.17 7.99
N GLY A 22 -30.43 15.90 6.92
CA GLY A 22 -30.84 17.30 6.95
C GLY A 22 -32.06 17.50 6.05
N ASP A 23 -33.17 17.95 6.63
CA ASP A 23 -34.40 18.45 5.99
C ASP A 23 -34.49 19.96 6.22
N ALA A 24 -34.85 20.71 5.17
CA ALA A 24 -35.50 22.03 5.15
C ALA A 24 -35.71 22.36 3.65
N GLY A 25 -36.87 22.72 3.08
CA GLY A 25 -38.07 23.38 3.58
C GLY A 25 -38.23 24.70 2.82
N ALA A 26 -39.18 24.81 1.87
CA ALA A 26 -39.77 26.09 1.43
C ALA A 26 -40.92 25.88 0.43
N ASP A 27 -42.08 26.43 0.81
CA ASP A 27 -43.33 26.59 0.06
C ASP A 27 -43.26 27.57 -1.11
N ALA A 28 -44.15 27.39 -2.11
CA ALA A 28 -44.99 28.47 -2.66
C ALA A 28 -45.92 27.97 -3.79
N ARG A 29 -47.23 28.19 -3.61
CA ARG A 29 -48.29 28.32 -4.63
C ARG A 29 -48.89 29.74 -4.41
N PRO A 30 -49.50 30.45 -5.40
CA PRO A 30 -50.80 30.07 -5.97
C PRO A 30 -51.19 30.56 -7.42
N VAL A 31 -52.17 29.86 -8.03
CA VAL A 31 -53.44 30.31 -8.71
C VAL A 31 -53.34 31.35 -9.87
N SER A 32 -53.96 31.26 -11.07
CA SER A 32 -55.37 31.06 -11.50
C SER A 32 -55.41 30.99 -13.06
N SER A 33 -56.15 30.17 -13.79
CA SER A 33 -57.58 30.29 -14.17
C SER A 33 -57.80 30.10 -15.69
N ARG A 34 -59.04 29.71 -16.03
CA ARG A 34 -59.80 29.85 -17.30
C ARG A 34 -59.90 28.64 -18.24
N LEU A 35 -61.12 28.10 -18.18
CA LEU A 35 -61.82 27.25 -19.15
C LEU A 35 -61.92 27.93 -20.52
N LEU A 36 -62.00 27.12 -21.59
CA LEU A 36 -63.01 27.24 -22.66
C LEU A 36 -63.04 25.99 -23.54
N ARG A 37 -64.23 25.69 -24.04
CA ARG A 37 -64.71 24.45 -24.67
C ARG A 37 -64.99 24.71 -26.15
N ALA A 38 -64.56 23.85 -27.06
CA ALA A 38 -65.14 23.60 -28.40
C ALA A 38 -64.20 22.65 -29.18
N ARG A 39 -64.58 21.79 -30.13
CA ARG A 39 -65.81 21.14 -30.61
C ARG A 39 -65.30 19.93 -31.41
N ARG A 40 -66.02 18.81 -31.40
CA ARG A 40 -65.75 17.65 -32.27
C ARG A 40 -66.13 17.98 -33.72
N THR A 41 -65.31 17.57 -34.67
CA THR A 41 -65.72 17.28 -36.05
C THR A 41 -65.17 15.92 -36.45
N GLN A 42 -66.05 15.01 -36.89
CA GLN A 42 -65.66 13.86 -37.70
C GLN A 42 -65.44 14.32 -39.14
N PRO A 43 -64.60 13.62 -39.91
CA PRO A 43 -64.91 13.37 -41.30
C PRO A 43 -65.07 11.87 -41.56
N ARG A 44 -66.18 11.55 -42.23
CA ARG A 44 -66.46 10.28 -42.89
C ARG A 44 -65.51 10.06 -44.07
N ASP A 45 -65.22 8.79 -44.29
CA ASP A 45 -64.90 8.09 -45.53
C ASP A 45 -64.43 8.89 -46.76
N ALA A 46 -63.20 8.60 -47.18
CA ALA A 46 -62.85 8.54 -48.59
C ALA A 46 -61.87 7.38 -48.83
N ARG A 47 -62.41 6.18 -49.08
CA ARG A 47 -61.67 5.11 -49.76
C ARG A 47 -61.34 5.59 -51.18
N ARG A 48 -60.08 5.94 -51.45
CA ARG A 48 -59.53 5.98 -52.81
C ARG A 48 -58.15 5.32 -52.82
N ARG A 49 -58.17 4.04 -53.23
CA ARG A 49 -57.14 3.29 -53.97
C ARG A 49 -55.70 3.84 -53.87
N ALA A 50 -54.93 3.38 -52.89
CA ALA A 50 -53.47 3.49 -52.92
C ALA A 50 -52.90 2.37 -53.80
N SER A 51 -52.20 2.75 -54.87
CA SER A 51 -51.55 1.87 -55.83
C SER A 51 -50.31 1.20 -55.23
N LEU A 52 -49.92 0.03 -55.75
CA LEU A 52 -48.73 -0.72 -55.32
C LEU A 52 -47.40 0.06 -55.46
N LEU A 53 -47.44 1.22 -56.11
CA LEU A 53 -46.30 2.13 -56.28
C LEU A 53 -46.09 3.07 -55.08
N SER A 54 -47.03 3.15 -54.12
CA SER A 54 -46.85 3.95 -52.89
C SER A 54 -45.97 3.28 -51.83
N PHE A 55 -45.48 2.07 -52.08
CA PHE A 55 -44.59 1.33 -51.17
C PHE A 55 -43.27 2.07 -50.92
N TRP A 56 -42.73 2.77 -51.91
CA TRP A 56 -41.46 3.50 -51.79
C TRP A 56 -41.58 4.83 -51.04
N GLY A 57 -42.81 5.36 -50.85
CA GLY A 57 -43.08 6.52 -50.00
C GLY A 57 -43.19 6.20 -48.50
N LEU A 58 -43.23 4.90 -48.14
CA LEU A 58 -43.19 4.42 -46.76
C LEU A 58 -41.76 4.18 -46.26
N VAL A 59 -40.75 4.28 -47.11
CA VAL A 59 -39.33 4.18 -46.73
C VAL A 59 -38.92 5.53 -46.13
N PRO A 60 -38.66 5.64 -44.83
CA PRO A 60 -38.25 6.90 -44.23
C PRO A 60 -36.82 7.23 -44.71
N VAL A 61 -36.70 8.09 -45.73
CA VAL A 61 -35.42 8.58 -46.22
C VAL A 61 -35.14 9.96 -45.63
N ARG A 62 -34.22 9.97 -44.65
CA ARG A 62 -33.38 11.07 -44.13
C ARG A 62 -34.05 12.18 -43.28
N ALA A 63 -33.49 12.33 -42.08
CA ALA A 63 -33.67 13.39 -41.06
C ALA A 63 -34.57 13.07 -39.84
N GLU A 64 -34.61 11.82 -39.37
CA GLU A 64 -35.01 11.55 -37.98
C GLU A 64 -33.94 12.10 -37.02
N PRO A 65 -34.30 12.78 -35.90
CA PRO A 65 -33.30 13.23 -34.92
C PRO A 65 -32.46 12.04 -34.50
N LEU A 66 -31.13 12.15 -34.66
CA LEU A 66 -30.13 11.11 -34.32
C LEU A 66 -30.61 10.33 -33.10
N ARG A 67 -31.03 9.08 -33.30
CA ARG A 67 -31.61 8.28 -32.22
C ARG A 67 -30.65 8.30 -31.05
N LYS A 68 -31.11 8.85 -29.91
CA LYS A 68 -30.30 8.93 -28.68
C LYS A 68 -29.75 7.54 -28.41
N LYS A 69 -28.42 7.40 -28.43
CA LYS A 69 -27.76 6.14 -28.07
C LYS A 69 -28.25 5.75 -26.67
N LYS A 70 -28.85 4.57 -26.54
CA LYS A 70 -29.35 4.08 -25.26
C LYS A 70 -28.17 4.00 -24.28
N LYS A 71 -28.34 4.56 -23.08
CA LYS A 71 -27.39 4.36 -21.98
C LYS A 71 -27.24 2.86 -21.73
N VAL A 72 -26.04 2.44 -21.32
CA VAL A 72 -25.72 1.04 -21.06
C VAL A 72 -26.75 0.43 -20.10
N ASP A 73 -27.20 -0.78 -20.41
CA ASP A 73 -28.21 -1.46 -19.60
C ASP A 73 -27.65 -1.69 -18.17
N PRO A 74 -28.42 -1.41 -17.11
CA PRO A 74 -27.93 -1.53 -15.73
C PRO A 74 -27.47 -2.97 -15.39
N LYS A 75 -28.01 -3.98 -16.09
CA LYS A 75 -27.59 -5.39 -15.97
C LYS A 75 -26.16 -5.62 -16.49
N LYS A 76 -25.74 -4.92 -17.55
CA LYS A 76 -24.38 -5.00 -18.10
C LYS A 76 -23.38 -4.37 -17.13
N ASP A 77 -23.77 -3.25 -16.51
CA ASP A 77 -22.95 -2.58 -15.49
C ASP A 77 -22.77 -3.44 -14.23
N GLN A 78 -23.86 -4.08 -13.76
CA GLN A 78 -23.78 -5.02 -12.64
C GLN A 78 -22.90 -6.24 -12.95
N ALA A 79 -23.04 -6.84 -14.13
CA ALA A 79 -22.20 -7.96 -14.55
C ALA A 79 -20.72 -7.57 -14.67
N ALA A 80 -20.41 -6.37 -15.16
CA ALA A 80 -19.05 -5.85 -15.21
C ALA A 80 -18.44 -5.69 -13.80
N LYS A 81 -19.20 -5.14 -12.85
CA LYS A 81 -18.78 -5.03 -11.44
C LYS A 81 -18.48 -6.40 -10.81
N GLU A 82 -19.32 -7.40 -11.04
CA GLU A 82 -19.10 -8.75 -10.50
C GLU A 82 -17.88 -9.44 -11.13
N ARG A 83 -17.63 -9.23 -12.42
CA ARG A 83 -16.41 -9.72 -13.09
C ARG A 83 -15.15 -9.06 -12.52
N LEU A 84 -15.18 -7.74 -12.30
CA LEU A 84 -14.10 -6.98 -11.66
C LEU A 84 -13.82 -7.47 -10.25
N LYS A 85 -14.85 -7.63 -9.41
CA LYS A 85 -14.71 -8.19 -8.05
C LYS A 85 -14.06 -9.57 -8.06
N LYS A 86 -14.48 -10.46 -8.97
CA LYS A 86 -13.88 -11.79 -9.12
C LYS A 86 -12.41 -11.72 -9.55
N ARG A 87 -12.04 -10.78 -10.41
CA ARG A 87 -10.65 -10.57 -10.83
C ARG A 87 -9.79 -10.03 -9.70
N ILE A 88 -10.27 -9.05 -8.95
CA ILE A 88 -9.60 -8.52 -7.75
C ILE A 88 -9.37 -9.65 -6.73
N ARG A 89 -10.41 -10.44 -6.42
CA ARG A 89 -10.28 -11.60 -5.52
C ARG A 89 -9.28 -12.66 -5.99
N ARG A 90 -8.98 -12.73 -7.29
CA ARG A 90 -7.94 -13.63 -7.83
C ARG A 90 -6.56 -13.03 -7.64
N LEU A 91 -6.41 -11.73 -7.93
CA LEU A 91 -5.15 -11.00 -7.73
C LEU A 91 -4.77 -10.91 -6.24
N GLU A 92 -5.72 -10.69 -5.34
CA GLU A 92 -5.48 -10.69 -3.89
C GLU A 92 -5.08 -12.06 -3.35
N LYS A 93 -5.51 -13.14 -4.03
CA LYS A 93 -5.13 -14.51 -3.67
C LYS A 93 -3.82 -14.95 -4.31
N ALA A 94 -3.37 -14.28 -5.37
CA ALA A 94 -2.10 -14.56 -6.01
C ALA A 94 -0.97 -14.16 -5.05
N THR A 95 0.06 -15.00 -4.96
CA THR A 95 1.23 -14.70 -4.13
C THR A 95 2.02 -13.57 -4.76
N GLN A 96 2.27 -12.51 -4.00
CA GLN A 96 3.13 -11.41 -4.45
C GLN A 96 4.58 -11.88 -4.46
N GLU A 97 5.28 -11.62 -5.56
CA GLU A 97 6.73 -11.80 -5.62
C GLU A 97 7.43 -10.71 -4.80
N LEU A 98 8.62 -10.99 -4.27
CA LEU A 98 9.40 -9.97 -3.57
C LEU A 98 10.29 -9.24 -4.59
N ILE A 99 10.50 -7.93 -4.37
CA ILE A 99 11.48 -7.17 -5.14
C ILE A 99 12.87 -7.79 -4.88
N PRO A 100 13.64 -8.11 -5.94
CA PRO A 100 14.95 -8.71 -5.76
C PRO A 100 15.92 -7.72 -5.10
N ILE A 101 16.75 -8.24 -4.19
CA ILE A 101 17.83 -7.48 -3.55
C ILE A 101 19.06 -7.57 -4.45
N GLU A 102 19.38 -6.47 -5.15
CA GLU A 102 20.47 -6.46 -6.14
C GLU A 102 21.83 -6.85 -5.53
N ASP A 103 22.10 -6.47 -4.27
CA ASP A 103 23.37 -6.73 -3.59
C ASP A 103 23.63 -8.21 -3.29
N PHE A 104 22.57 -9.01 -3.11
CA PHE A 104 22.71 -10.44 -2.84
C PHE A 104 22.87 -11.27 -4.12
N ILE A 105 22.42 -10.74 -5.26
CA ILE A 105 22.45 -11.44 -6.53
C ILE A 105 23.77 -11.12 -7.22
N ILE A 106 24.64 -12.11 -7.38
CA ILE A 106 25.92 -11.93 -8.07
C ILE A 106 25.66 -11.52 -9.54
N PRO A 107 26.10 -10.33 -9.96
CA PRO A 107 25.97 -9.93 -11.36
C PRO A 107 26.74 -10.86 -12.30
N VAL A 108 26.15 -11.15 -13.47
CA VAL A 108 26.74 -12.01 -14.52
C VAL A 108 28.16 -11.58 -14.91
N LYS A 109 28.46 -10.28 -14.81
CA LYS A 109 29.79 -9.71 -15.09
C LYS A 109 30.92 -10.35 -14.28
N PHE A 110 30.64 -10.87 -13.08
CA PHE A 110 31.64 -11.51 -12.20
C PHE A 110 31.79 -13.02 -12.43
N LEU A 111 30.91 -13.65 -13.21
CA LEU A 111 31.05 -15.07 -13.56
C LEU A 111 32.22 -15.31 -14.54
N ASN A 112 32.61 -14.26 -15.29
CA ASN A 112 33.74 -14.32 -16.21
C ASN A 112 35.07 -14.42 -15.44
N GLN A 113 35.76 -15.55 -15.60
CA GLN A 113 37.03 -15.83 -14.90
C GLN A 113 38.20 -14.95 -15.37
N ALA A 114 38.08 -14.23 -16.50
CA ALA A 114 39.13 -13.36 -17.04
C ALA A 114 39.57 -12.24 -16.09
N ARG A 115 38.75 -11.89 -15.08
CA ARG A 115 39.07 -10.88 -14.06
C ARG A 115 39.60 -11.48 -12.76
N GLN A 116 39.71 -12.79 -12.66
CA GLN A 116 40.23 -13.45 -11.45
C GLN A 116 41.72 -13.17 -11.32
N ARG A 117 42.12 -12.67 -10.16
CA ARG A 117 43.53 -12.56 -9.79
C ARG A 117 44.00 -13.92 -9.31
N PRO A 118 45.20 -14.38 -9.70
CA PRO A 118 45.73 -15.65 -9.24
C PRO A 118 45.88 -15.63 -7.70
N PRO A 119 45.66 -16.77 -7.03
CA PRO A 119 45.87 -16.87 -5.60
C PRO A 119 47.35 -16.64 -5.27
N VAL A 120 47.61 -15.86 -4.22
CA VAL A 120 48.95 -15.61 -3.71
C VAL A 120 49.21 -16.54 -2.53
N GLU A 121 50.27 -17.33 -2.61
CA GLU A 121 50.74 -18.14 -1.49
C GLU A 121 51.32 -17.25 -0.39
N LEU A 122 50.91 -17.48 0.85
CA LEU A 122 51.38 -16.70 1.98
C LEU A 122 52.57 -17.41 2.63
N PRO A 123 53.66 -16.68 2.96
CA PRO A 123 54.74 -17.26 3.75
C PRO A 123 54.22 -17.64 5.13
N PHE A 124 54.86 -18.64 5.73
CA PHE A 124 54.49 -19.18 7.04
C PHE A 124 54.38 -18.08 8.11
N GLU A 125 55.36 -17.19 8.19
CA GLU A 125 55.40 -16.06 9.15
C GLU A 125 54.16 -15.15 9.04
N GLU A 126 53.72 -14.82 7.83
CA GLU A 126 52.52 -13.99 7.62
C GLU A 126 51.24 -14.74 8.02
N SER A 127 51.17 -16.04 7.75
CA SER A 127 50.02 -16.86 8.17
C SER A 127 49.92 -16.96 9.70
N GLU A 128 51.04 -17.15 10.39
CA GLU A 128 51.09 -17.16 11.86
C GLU A 128 50.77 -15.79 12.45
N ARG A 129 51.30 -14.70 11.88
CA ARG A 129 50.99 -13.34 12.30
C ARG A 129 49.50 -13.06 12.25
N ARG A 130 48.84 -13.46 11.15
CA ARG A 130 47.38 -13.33 10.99
C ARG A 130 46.63 -14.18 12.01
N ALA A 131 47.05 -15.43 12.22
CA ALA A 131 46.41 -16.31 13.20
C ALA A 131 46.51 -15.75 14.64
N LEU A 132 47.68 -15.25 15.04
CA LEU A 132 47.88 -14.61 16.33
C LEU A 132 47.07 -13.32 16.48
N LEU A 133 46.98 -12.50 15.43
CA LEU A 133 46.14 -11.30 15.41
C LEU A 133 44.67 -11.65 15.62
N LEU A 134 44.15 -12.67 14.92
CA LEU A 134 42.76 -13.11 15.06
C LEU A 134 42.45 -13.65 16.46
N LYS A 135 43.39 -14.38 17.09
CA LYS A 135 43.25 -14.81 18.49
C LYS A 135 43.12 -13.62 19.44
N LYS A 136 44.00 -12.62 19.29
CA LYS A 136 43.95 -11.39 20.10
C LYS A 136 42.66 -10.60 19.84
N TRP A 137 42.23 -10.50 18.58
CA TRP A 137 41.00 -9.83 18.19
C TRP A 137 39.75 -10.50 18.80
N SER A 138 39.70 -11.83 18.79
CA SER A 138 38.61 -12.58 19.41
C SER A 138 38.52 -12.29 20.91
N LEU A 139 39.66 -12.31 21.62
CA LEU A 139 39.70 -11.98 23.05
C LEU A 139 39.28 -10.52 23.31
N TYR A 140 39.74 -9.59 22.48
CA TYR A 140 39.37 -8.19 22.57
C TYR A 140 37.86 -7.98 22.40
N LYS A 141 37.26 -8.56 21.35
CA LYS A 141 35.82 -8.48 21.10
C LYS A 141 34.98 -9.15 22.18
N GLN A 142 35.48 -10.24 22.77
CA GLN A 142 34.83 -10.85 23.92
C GLN A 142 34.77 -9.88 25.11
N ARG A 143 35.89 -9.21 25.44
CA ARG A 143 35.94 -8.25 26.55
C ARG A 143 35.04 -7.04 26.33
N GLU A 144 35.03 -6.51 25.11
CA GLU A 144 34.14 -5.40 24.72
C GLU A 144 32.66 -5.81 24.94
N HIS A 145 32.29 -7.01 24.51
CA HIS A 145 30.94 -7.54 24.70
C HIS A 145 30.57 -7.78 26.17
N GLU A 146 31.51 -8.31 26.97
CA GLU A 146 31.31 -8.49 28.42
C GLU A 146 31.10 -7.15 29.13
N GLN A 147 31.84 -6.11 28.74
CA GLN A 147 31.68 -4.75 29.28
C GLN A 147 30.33 -4.14 28.90
N GLU A 148 29.92 -4.24 27.63
CA GLU A 148 28.61 -3.78 27.17
C GLU A 148 27.47 -4.49 27.92
N ARG A 149 27.58 -5.81 28.09
CA ARG A 149 26.60 -6.62 28.85
C ARG A 149 26.52 -6.19 30.30
N ALA A 150 27.67 -5.98 30.95
CA ALA A 150 27.70 -5.52 32.34
C ALA A 150 27.07 -4.13 32.49
N ALA A 151 27.34 -3.21 31.56
CA ALA A 151 26.74 -1.88 31.56
C ALA A 151 25.22 -1.91 31.33
N ILE A 152 24.74 -2.76 30.43
CA ILE A 152 23.29 -2.94 30.22
C ILE A 152 22.64 -3.56 31.46
N ALA A 153 23.28 -4.55 32.08
CA ALA A 153 22.77 -5.18 33.29
C ALA A 153 22.66 -4.18 34.45
N SER A 154 23.69 -3.36 34.69
CA SER A 154 23.66 -2.35 35.74
C SER A 154 22.60 -1.27 35.50
N LEU A 155 22.41 -0.82 34.25
CA LEU A 155 21.35 0.12 33.89
C LEU A 155 19.95 -0.48 34.14
N LEU A 156 19.75 -1.77 33.85
CA LEU A 156 18.48 -2.45 34.09
C LEU A 156 18.21 -2.68 35.58
N GLU A 157 19.24 -3.01 36.36
CA GLU A 157 19.13 -3.13 37.82
C GLU A 157 18.74 -1.79 38.44
N ALA A 158 19.46 -0.71 38.10
CA ALA A 158 19.15 0.63 38.56
C ALA A 158 17.73 1.09 38.16
N GLN A 159 17.29 0.79 36.93
CA GLN A 159 15.92 1.08 36.50
C GLN A 159 14.88 0.34 37.36
N ARG A 160 15.12 -0.93 37.69
CA ARG A 160 14.20 -1.75 38.49
C ARG A 160 14.12 -1.27 39.93
N GLU A 161 15.26 -0.99 40.55
CA GLU A 161 15.33 -0.44 41.91
C GLU A 161 14.59 0.89 41.99
N ALA A 162 14.86 1.81 41.05
CA ALA A 162 14.16 3.09 40.99
C ALA A 162 12.63 2.94 40.85
N LEU A 163 12.15 1.97 40.07
CA LEU A 163 10.71 1.71 39.95
C LEU A 163 10.10 1.08 41.21
N GLN A 164 10.84 0.21 41.90
CA GLN A 164 10.39 -0.37 43.18
C GLN A 164 10.28 0.71 44.27
N GLU A 165 11.26 1.61 44.36
CA GLU A 165 11.20 2.75 45.28
C GLU A 165 10.06 3.72 44.92
N LEU A 166 9.82 3.95 43.63
CA LEU A 166 8.72 4.78 43.15
C LEU A 166 7.35 4.18 43.50
N GLU A 167 7.20 2.85 43.41
CA GLU A 167 5.95 2.16 43.76
C GLU A 167 5.61 2.29 45.25
N LEU A 168 6.63 2.25 46.12
CA LEU A 168 6.46 2.42 47.58
C LEU A 168 6.16 3.86 47.98
N THR A 169 6.64 4.83 47.21
CA THR A 169 6.46 6.27 47.50
C THR A 169 5.17 6.81 46.90
N ASP A 170 4.95 6.62 45.59
CA ASP A 170 3.82 7.16 44.84
C ASP A 170 3.31 6.19 43.74
N PRO A 171 2.25 5.41 44.02
CA PRO A 171 1.76 4.39 43.08
C PRO A 171 1.13 4.98 41.81
N GLU A 172 0.62 6.21 41.85
CA GLU A 172 0.04 6.89 40.68
C GLU A 172 1.14 7.21 39.64
N LEU A 173 2.28 7.75 40.09
CA LEU A 173 3.42 8.06 39.22
C LEU A 173 4.05 6.78 38.67
N HIS A 174 4.15 5.72 39.47
CA HIS A 174 4.59 4.42 39.00
C HIS A 174 3.71 3.88 37.85
N ALA A 175 2.39 4.03 37.98
CA ALA A 175 1.44 3.63 36.94
C ALA A 175 1.59 4.45 35.65
N GLU A 176 2.02 5.71 35.74
CA GLU A 176 2.34 6.54 34.58
C GLU A 176 3.70 6.19 33.96
N ALA A 177 4.74 6.05 34.76
CA ALA A 177 6.10 5.72 34.31
C ALA A 177 6.19 4.37 33.59
N THR A 178 5.31 3.43 33.94
CA THR A 178 5.24 2.10 33.30
C THR A 178 4.57 2.14 31.91
N LYS A 179 3.81 3.20 31.58
CA LYS A 179 3.16 3.32 30.28
C LYS A 179 4.20 3.52 29.18
N ARG A 180 3.94 2.94 28.01
CA ARG A 180 4.78 3.13 26.82
C ARG A 180 4.55 4.54 26.27
N ASP A 181 5.63 5.23 25.94
CA ASP A 181 5.55 6.50 25.24
C ASP A 181 5.19 6.27 23.75
N PRO A 182 4.03 6.79 23.27
CA PRO A 182 3.66 6.68 21.86
C PRO A 182 4.57 7.50 20.94
N SER A 183 5.30 8.49 21.46
CA SER A 183 6.19 9.34 20.66
C SER A 183 7.53 8.68 20.34
N LEU A 184 7.84 7.53 20.97
CA LEU A 184 9.08 6.79 20.74
C LEU A 184 9.22 6.27 19.30
N PHE A 185 8.12 6.05 18.58
CA PHE A 185 8.16 5.58 17.19
C PHE A 185 7.40 6.54 16.27
N PRO A 186 7.99 6.96 15.14
CA PRO A 186 9.27 6.53 14.57
C PRO A 186 10.50 7.22 15.20
N PHE A 187 11.51 6.43 15.61
CA PHE A 187 12.79 6.93 16.10
C PHE A 187 13.82 6.97 14.96
N GLU A 188 14.35 8.14 14.65
CA GLU A 188 15.38 8.35 13.63
C GLU A 188 16.68 8.86 14.27
N ARG A 189 17.80 8.24 13.95
CA ARG A 189 19.13 8.67 14.37
C ARG A 189 20.15 8.42 13.27
N GLN A 190 20.88 9.45 12.89
CA GLN A 190 22.02 9.32 11.98
C GLN A 190 23.26 8.86 12.76
N GLY A 191 24.09 8.02 12.12
CA GLY A 191 25.37 7.61 12.68
C GLY A 191 26.35 8.78 12.78
N PRO A 192 27.44 8.64 13.55
CA PRO A 192 28.49 9.67 13.60
C PRO A 192 29.23 9.77 12.26
N ASP A 193 29.55 10.99 11.85
CA ASP A 193 30.42 11.24 10.70
C ASP A 193 31.89 11.06 11.06
N TYR A 194 32.73 10.74 10.06
CA TYR A 194 34.18 10.71 10.23
C TYR A 194 34.77 12.08 10.57
N THR A 195 34.15 13.17 10.09
CA THR A 195 34.60 14.54 10.28
C THR A 195 33.37 15.42 10.45
N PRO A 196 33.34 16.33 11.45
CA PRO A 196 32.21 17.22 11.65
C PRO A 196 32.04 18.20 10.47
N PRO A 197 30.85 18.77 10.28
CA PRO A 197 30.57 19.70 9.19
C PRO A 197 31.40 20.98 9.30
N ILE A 198 31.88 21.47 8.17
CA ILE A 198 32.61 22.73 8.06
C ILE A 198 31.59 23.88 7.94
N ALA A 199 31.73 24.91 8.77
CA ALA A 199 30.89 26.10 8.69
C ALA A 199 31.07 26.84 7.35
N ASN A 200 29.97 27.27 6.74
CA ASN A 200 29.92 28.02 5.48
C ASN A 200 30.51 27.29 4.25
N TYR A 201 30.56 25.96 4.27
CA TYR A 201 30.93 25.19 3.08
C TYR A 201 29.85 25.34 2.00
N GLN A 202 30.26 25.78 0.81
CA GLN A 202 29.40 25.88 -0.36
C GLN A 202 29.68 24.69 -1.29
N PRO A 203 28.80 23.68 -1.34
CA PRO A 203 28.97 22.55 -2.25
C PRO A 203 28.75 22.98 -3.71
N PRO A 204 29.39 22.31 -4.68
CA PRO A 204 29.14 22.55 -6.10
C PRO A 204 27.73 22.16 -6.52
N GLU A 205 27.19 22.83 -7.54
CA GLU A 205 25.87 22.50 -8.10
C GLU A 205 25.88 21.17 -8.84
N GLY A 206 24.79 20.40 -8.68
CA GLY A 206 24.62 19.10 -9.33
C GLY A 206 23.14 18.72 -9.46
N ARG A 207 22.85 17.66 -10.23
CA ARG A 207 21.50 17.11 -10.40
C ARG A 207 21.45 15.67 -9.90
N TYR A 208 20.48 15.37 -9.04
CA TYR A 208 20.18 14.00 -8.64
C TYR A 208 19.17 13.39 -9.63
N GLN A 209 19.52 12.23 -10.19
CA GLN A 209 18.60 11.43 -11.02
C GLN A 209 18.46 10.05 -10.38
N ASP A 210 17.22 9.70 -10.01
CA ASP A 210 16.93 8.38 -9.48
C ASP A 210 16.93 7.35 -10.62
N ILE A 211 17.83 6.36 -10.50
CA ILE A 211 18.00 5.26 -11.46
C ILE A 211 17.57 3.91 -10.87
N THR A 212 16.84 3.91 -9.74
CA THR A 212 16.33 2.69 -9.12
C THR A 212 15.41 1.93 -10.08
N LYS A 213 15.65 0.61 -10.21
CA LYS A 213 14.87 -0.23 -11.12
C LYS A 213 13.52 -0.54 -10.49
N VAL A 214 12.44 -0.21 -11.19
CA VAL A 214 11.09 -0.57 -10.79
C VAL A 214 10.78 -1.99 -11.26
N TYR A 215 10.51 -2.89 -10.32
CA TYR A 215 10.14 -4.28 -10.60
C TYR A 215 8.62 -4.43 -10.54
N THR A 216 8.00 -4.78 -11.68
CA THR A 216 6.55 -4.96 -11.77
C THR A 216 6.18 -6.43 -11.93
N GLN A 217 5.26 -6.90 -11.09
CA GLN A 217 4.64 -8.21 -11.26
C GLN A 217 3.54 -8.13 -12.31
N VAL A 218 3.87 -8.56 -13.52
CA VAL A 218 2.87 -8.82 -14.54
C VAL A 218 2.68 -10.32 -14.55
N GLU A 219 1.49 -10.80 -14.16
CA GLU A 219 1.13 -12.22 -14.33
C GLU A 219 1.39 -12.58 -15.81
N PHE A 220 2.50 -13.26 -16.11
CA PHE A 220 2.69 -13.91 -17.39
C PHE A 220 1.71 -15.08 -17.43
N LYS A 221 0.49 -14.79 -17.87
CA LYS A 221 -0.50 -15.81 -18.22
C LYS A 221 0.14 -16.68 -19.31
N ARG A 222 0.59 -17.87 -18.93
CA ARG A 222 0.71 -19.00 -19.85
C ARG A 222 -0.68 -19.59 -20.09
#